data_AF-A0A9E2YEW7-F1
#
_entry.id   AF-A0A9E2YEW7-F1
#
_cell.length_a   1.000
_cell.length_b   1.000
_cell.length_c   1.000
_cell.angle_alpha   90.00
_cell.angle_beta   90.00
_cell.angle_gamma   90.00
#
_symmetry.space_group_name_H-M   'P 1'
#
loop_
_entity.id
_entity.type
_entity.pdbx_description
1 polymer ?
#
loop_
_entity_poly.entity_id
_entity_poly.type
_entity_poly.pdbx_seq_one_letter_code
_entity_poly.pdbx_strand_id
1 'polypeptide(L)'
;VLSYTHSLRGELRGTGVTATALCPGPVDTGFGEAAGFSKEEAEAALPRVMWIPVEKVAQAGFDGLAAGKAVVVPGRVNRVASALFRVAPPELLLPVLARSHPAMKRK
;
A
#
# COMPACT_ATOMS: atom_id res chain seq x y z
N VAL A 1 7.62 -5.69 -6.10
CA VAL A 1 8.14 -4.32 -5.89
C VAL A 1 9.07 -4.23 -4.69
N LEU A 2 8.64 -4.54 -3.45
CA LEU A 2 9.49 -4.40 -2.26
C LEU A 2 10.83 -5.16 -2.33
N SER A 3 10.81 -6.44 -2.67
CA SER A 3 12.02 -7.26 -2.84
C SER A 3 12.96 -6.66 -3.88
N TYR A 4 12.41 -6.30 -5.04
CA TYR A 4 13.14 -5.64 -6.12
C TYR A 4 13.81 -4.33 -5.66
N THR A 5 13.07 -3.44 -4.98
CA THR A 5 13.63 -2.18 -4.46
C THR A 5 14.72 -2.43 -3.42
N HIS A 6 14.59 -3.45 -2.57
CA HIS A 6 15.64 -3.81 -1.62
C HIS A 6 16.92 -4.30 -2.30
N SER A 7 16.81 -5.21 -3.28
CA SER A 7 17.97 -5.69 -4.05
C SER A 7 18.64 -4.55 -4.81
N LEU A 8 17.85 -3.71 -5.50
CA LEU A 8 18.34 -2.55 -6.24
C LEU A 8 19.11 -1.57 -5.33
N ARG A 9 18.65 -1.33 -4.10
CA ARG A 9 19.40 -0.51 -3.14
C ARG A 9 20.74 -1.12 -2.75
N GLY A 10 20.83 -2.44 -2.69
CA GLY A 10 22.09 -3.16 -2.47
C GLY A 10 23.07 -2.94 -3.62
N GLU A 11 22.58 -3.06 -4.87
CA GLU A 11 23.36 -2.82 -6.09
C GLU A 11 23.83 -1.37 -6.23
N LEU A 12 23.00 -0.40 -5.82
CA LEU A 12 23.32 1.03 -5.88
C LEU A 12 24.24 1.51 -4.74
N ARG A 13 24.64 0.65 -3.81
CA ARG A 13 25.45 1.07 -2.65
C ARG A 13 26.79 1.66 -3.12
N GLY A 14 27.07 2.90 -2.69
CA GLY A 14 28.31 3.62 -3.03
C GLY A 14 28.22 4.46 -4.31
N THR A 15 27.10 4.41 -5.04
CA THR A 15 26.89 5.21 -6.27
C THR A 15 26.37 6.62 -6.03
N GLY A 16 25.86 6.90 -4.82
CA GLY A 16 25.14 8.14 -4.52
C GLY A 16 23.67 8.14 -4.96
N VAL A 17 23.22 7.11 -5.69
CA VAL A 17 21.82 6.96 -6.11
C VAL A 17 21.03 6.18 -5.05
N THR A 18 19.79 6.61 -4.79
CA THR A 18 18.88 5.92 -3.85
C THR A 18 17.60 5.45 -4.56
N ALA A 19 16.98 4.40 -4.02
CA ALA A 19 15.69 3.89 -4.49
C ALA A 19 14.71 3.75 -3.32
N THR A 20 13.45 4.10 -3.56
CA THR A 20 12.38 4.12 -2.54
C THR A 20 11.12 3.46 -3.09
N ALA A 21 10.52 2.54 -2.33
CA ALA A 21 9.22 1.96 -2.63
C ALA A 21 8.12 2.74 -1.90
N LEU A 22 7.24 3.41 -2.66
CA LEU A 22 6.02 4.01 -2.14
C LEU A 22 4.91 2.95 -2.11
N CYS A 23 4.37 2.68 -0.92
CA CYS A 23 3.37 1.64 -0.68
C CYS A 23 2.15 2.25 0.03
N PRO A 24 1.31 3.01 -0.70
CA PRO A 24 0.11 3.60 -0.12
C PRO A 24 -0.99 2.55 0.09
N GLY A 25 -1.92 2.88 0.98
CA GLY A 25 -3.24 2.26 0.98
C GLY A 25 -4.08 2.78 -0.20
N PRO A 26 -5.42 2.69 -0.15
CA PRO A 26 -6.26 3.22 -1.21
C PRO A 26 -6.09 4.74 -1.36
N VAL A 27 -6.03 5.19 -2.60
CA VAL A 27 -5.81 6.59 -2.99
C VAL A 27 -6.89 6.98 -3.98
N ASP A 28 -7.54 8.12 -3.75
CA ASP A 28 -8.53 8.67 -4.67
C ASP A 28 -7.82 9.42 -5.80
N THR A 29 -7.56 8.72 -6.91
CA THR A 29 -6.88 9.25 -8.10
C THR A 29 -7.73 9.16 -9.37
N GLY A 30 -9.00 8.73 -9.26
CA GLY A 30 -9.83 8.34 -10.41
C GLY A 30 -9.46 6.97 -11.02
N PHE A 31 -8.43 6.27 -10.51
CA PHE A 31 -8.04 4.95 -11.00
C PHE A 31 -9.18 3.93 -10.86
N GLY A 32 -9.94 3.96 -9.75
CA GLY A 32 -11.06 3.06 -9.54
C GLY A 32 -12.10 3.16 -10.65
N GLU A 33 -12.53 4.40 -10.94
CA GLU A 33 -13.47 4.70 -12.02
C GLU A 33 -12.92 4.27 -13.40
N ALA A 34 -11.66 4.59 -13.68
CA ALA A 34 -10.99 4.19 -14.92
C ALA A 34 -10.84 2.66 -15.07
N ALA A 35 -10.72 1.94 -13.95
CA ALA A 35 -10.65 0.48 -13.90
C ALA A 35 -12.03 -0.20 -13.90
N GLY A 36 -13.12 0.59 -13.98
CA GLY A 36 -14.49 0.08 -14.05
C GLY A 36 -15.14 -0.20 -12.70
N PHE A 37 -14.57 0.28 -11.60
CA PHE A 37 -15.21 0.25 -10.28
C PHE A 37 -16.02 1.53 -10.06
N SER A 38 -17.25 1.40 -9.58
CA SER A 38 -17.98 2.56 -9.08
C SER A 38 -17.32 3.10 -7.81
N LYS A 39 -17.53 4.39 -7.53
CA LYS A 39 -16.98 5.02 -6.33
C LYS A 39 -17.50 4.35 -5.06
N GLU A 40 -18.75 3.96 -5.07
CA GLU A 40 -19.42 3.26 -3.97
C GLU A 40 -18.81 1.88 -3.74
N GLU A 41 -18.51 1.12 -4.79
CA GLU A 41 -17.83 -0.18 -4.68
C GLU A 41 -16.42 -0.05 -4.12
N ALA A 42 -15.67 0.96 -4.60
CA ALA A 42 -14.33 1.24 -4.12
C ALA A 42 -14.36 1.63 -2.64
N GLU A 43 -15.20 2.60 -2.24
CA GLU A 43 -15.35 3.04 -0.85
C GLU A 43 -15.86 1.95 0.09
N ALA A 44 -16.72 1.04 -0.40
CA ALA A 44 -17.24 -0.09 0.39
C ALA A 44 -16.18 -1.19 0.61
N ALA A 45 -15.17 -1.30 -0.25
CA ALA A 45 -14.16 -2.35 -0.17
C ALA A 45 -13.21 -2.20 1.03
N LEU A 46 -12.96 -0.95 1.48
CA LEU A 46 -11.99 -0.66 2.52
C LEU A 46 -12.46 0.46 3.47
N PRO A 47 -12.27 0.32 4.80
CA PRO A 47 -12.55 1.37 5.77
C PRO A 47 -12.04 2.77 5.37
N ARG A 48 -12.91 3.78 5.49
CA ARG A 48 -12.62 5.19 5.12
C ARG A 48 -11.32 5.74 5.70
N VAL A 49 -10.93 5.32 6.91
CA VAL A 49 -9.70 5.77 7.58
C VAL A 49 -8.40 5.34 6.86
N MET A 50 -8.48 4.35 5.97
CA MET A 50 -7.33 3.90 5.15
C MET A 50 -7.14 4.71 3.87
N TRP A 51 -8.16 5.46 3.44
CA TRP A 51 -8.10 6.32 2.26
C TRP A 51 -7.27 7.55 2.54
N ILE A 52 -6.24 7.77 1.72
CA ILE A 52 -5.34 8.92 1.87
C ILE A 52 -5.49 9.82 0.62
N PRO A 53 -5.62 11.15 0.80
CA PRO A 53 -5.63 12.10 -0.32
C PRO A 53 -4.35 11.99 -1.17
N VAL A 54 -4.49 12.16 -2.48
CA VAL A 54 -3.40 12.00 -3.45
C VAL A 54 -2.21 12.92 -3.14
N GLU A 55 -2.46 14.16 -2.71
CA GLU A 55 -1.42 15.14 -2.38
C GLU A 55 -0.59 14.67 -1.18
N LYS A 56 -1.23 14.06 -0.18
CA LYS A 56 -0.54 13.51 0.99
C LYS A 56 0.31 12.28 0.64
N VAL A 57 -0.16 11.46 -0.29
CA VAL A 57 0.60 10.30 -0.79
C VAL A 57 1.83 10.78 -1.56
N ALA A 58 1.66 11.74 -2.47
CA ALA A 58 2.73 12.33 -3.25
C ALA A 58 3.79 12.98 -2.36
N GLN A 59 3.37 13.82 -1.41
CA GLN A 59 4.27 14.47 -0.46
C GLN A 59 5.05 13.45 0.38
N ALA A 60 4.35 12.44 0.93
CA ALA A 60 5.02 11.41 1.72
C ALA A 60 6.05 10.61 0.91
N GLY A 61 5.75 10.32 -0.36
CA GLY A 61 6.67 9.67 -1.28
C GLY A 61 7.91 10.52 -1.54
N PHE A 62 7.72 11.80 -1.85
CA PHE A 62 8.80 12.75 -2.07
C PHE A 62 9.70 12.92 -0.83
N ASP A 63 9.10 13.18 0.33
CA ASP A 63 9.84 13.36 1.59
C ASP A 63 10.60 12.09 1.97
N GLY A 64 10.01 10.92 1.75
CA GLY A 64 10.66 9.65 2.03
C GLY A 64 11.82 9.35 1.10
N LEU A 65 11.68 9.70 -0.18
CA LEU A 65 12.76 9.62 -1.16
C LEU A 65 13.91 10.57 -0.81
N ALA A 66 13.60 11.82 -0.50
CA ALA A 66 14.58 12.82 -0.08
C ALA A 66 15.33 12.41 1.20
N ALA A 67 14.66 11.73 2.12
CA ALA A 67 15.25 11.17 3.34
C ALA A 67 15.96 9.80 3.13
N GLY A 68 16.05 9.30 1.89
CA GLY A 68 16.75 8.05 1.56
C GLY A 68 16.08 6.76 2.09
N LYS A 69 14.80 6.81 2.47
CA LYS A 69 14.07 5.68 3.05
C LYS A 69 13.87 4.57 2.02
N ALA A 70 14.04 3.31 2.42
CA ALA A 70 13.80 2.19 1.50
C ALA A 70 12.31 2.01 1.16
N VAL A 71 11.43 2.22 2.14
CA VAL A 71 9.99 1.98 2.03
C VAL A 71 9.23 3.12 2.71
N VAL A 72 8.20 3.61 2.04
CA VAL A 72 7.30 4.65 2.54
C VAL A 72 5.87 4.12 2.52
N VAL A 73 5.24 4.07 3.69
CA VAL A 73 3.82 3.75 3.84
C VAL A 73 3.09 5.00 4.37
N PRO A 74 2.36 5.74 3.51
CA PRO A 74 1.52 6.87 3.89
C PRO A 74 0.34 6.46 4.77
N GLY A 75 0.10 7.24 5.83
CA GLY A 75 -0.98 7.00 6.80
C GLY A 75 -0.59 6.06 7.93
N ARG A 76 -0.96 6.41 9.17
CA ARG A 76 -0.63 5.61 10.37
C ARG A 76 -1.36 4.27 10.36
N VAL A 77 -2.65 4.27 10.01
CA VAL A 77 -3.46 3.04 9.94
C VAL A 77 -2.89 2.08 8.90
N ASN A 78 -2.60 2.56 7.69
CA ASN A 78 -1.99 1.74 6.64
C ASN A 78 -0.62 1.18 7.05
N ARG A 79 0.19 1.95 7.77
CA ARG A 79 1.48 1.48 8.29
C ARG A 79 1.32 0.35 9.30
N VAL A 80 0.40 0.49 10.25
CA VAL A 80 0.12 -0.55 11.24
C VAL A 80 -0.48 -1.78 10.58
N ALA A 81 -1.45 -1.60 9.68
CA ALA A 81 -2.05 -2.70 8.93
C ALA A 81 -0.99 -3.46 8.11
N SER A 82 -0.14 -2.74 7.37
CA SER A 82 0.96 -3.34 6.60
C SER A 82 1.93 -4.12 7.49
N ALA A 83 2.29 -3.59 8.67
CA ALA A 83 3.14 -4.30 9.62
C ALA A 83 2.45 -5.58 10.13
N LEU A 84 1.17 -5.50 10.50
CA LEU A 84 0.38 -6.64 10.97
C LEU A 84 0.31 -7.74 9.91
N PHE A 85 -0.01 -7.40 8.65
CA PHE A 85 -0.07 -8.36 7.55
C PHE A 85 1.27 -9.05 7.27
N ARG A 86 2.41 -8.42 7.63
CA ARG A 86 3.74 -9.02 7.45
C ARG A 86 4.14 -9.98 8.56
N VAL A 87 3.61 -9.80 9.77
CA VAL A 87 4.02 -10.59 10.94
C VAL A 87 2.96 -11.59 11.38
N ALA A 88 1.69 -11.38 11.02
CA ALA A 88 0.61 -12.25 11.42
C ALA A 88 0.73 -13.61 10.71
N PRO A 89 0.59 -14.73 11.45
CA PRO A 89 0.48 -16.06 10.86
C PRO A 89 -0.63 -16.13 9.81
N PRO A 90 -0.41 -16.76 8.63
CA PRO A 90 -1.41 -16.86 7.58
C PRO A 90 -2.75 -17.41 8.07
N GLU A 91 -2.73 -18.35 9.02
CA GLU A 91 -3.90 -19.02 9.59
C GLU A 91 -4.89 -18.03 10.22
N LEU A 92 -4.40 -16.91 10.76
CA LEU A 92 -5.22 -15.85 11.35
C LEU A 92 -5.78 -14.88 10.29
N LEU A 93 -5.05 -14.70 9.19
CA LEU A 93 -5.43 -13.78 8.12
C LEU A 93 -6.39 -14.42 7.11
N LEU A 94 -6.23 -15.71 6.84
CA LEU A 94 -6.99 -16.45 5.83
C LEU A 94 -8.51 -16.38 6.02
N PRO A 95 -9.08 -16.54 7.23
CA PRO A 95 -10.53 -16.43 7.42
C PRO A 95 -11.07 -15.04 7.12
N VAL A 96 -10.31 -13.99 7.45
CA VAL A 96 -10.68 -12.59 7.19
C VAL A 96 -10.63 -12.30 5.70
N LEU A 97 -9.56 -12.73 5.03
CA LEU A 97 -9.39 -12.57 3.58
C LEU A 97 -10.44 -13.36 2.81
N ALA A 98 -10.74 -14.61 3.22
CA ALA A 98 -11.77 -15.44 2.60
C ALA A 98 -13.17 -14.81 2.70
N ARG A 99 -13.51 -14.17 3.82
CA ARG A 99 -14.78 -13.45 4.00
C ARG A 99 -14.90 -12.21 3.11
N SER A 100 -13.77 -11.55 2.86
CA SER A 100 -13.72 -10.32 2.06
C SER A 100 -13.55 -10.59 0.57
N HIS A 101 -13.10 -11.78 0.16
CA HIS A 101 -12.80 -12.11 -1.24
C HIS A 101 -14.10 -12.23 -2.07
N PRO A 102 -14.27 -11.43 -3.15
CA PRO A 102 -15.50 -11.41 -3.94
C PRO A 102 -15.91 -12.78 -4.49
N ALA A 103 -14.93 -13.59 -4.94
CA ALA A 103 -15.20 -14.94 -5.48
C ALA A 103 -15.56 -15.99 -4.41
N MET A 104 -15.31 -15.71 -3.12
CA MET A 104 -15.58 -16.63 -2.00
C MET A 104 -16.88 -16.29 -1.26
N LYS A 105 -17.48 -15.12 -1.54
CA LYS A 105 -18.83 -14.79 -1.09
C LYS A 105 -19.82 -15.66 -1.87
N ARG A 106 -20.22 -16.80 -1.28
CA ARG A 106 -21.32 -17.63 -1.79
C ARG A 106 -22.54 -16.74 -2.03
N LYS A 107 -23.13 -16.87 -3.22
CA LYS A 107 -24.53 -16.47 -3.47
C LYS A 107 -25.46 -17.18 -2.49
#